data_AF-A0A847I4R7-F1
#
_entry.id   AF-A0A847I4R7-F1
#
_cell.length_a   1.000
_cell.length_b   1.000
_cell.length_c   1.000
_cell.angle_alpha   90.00
_cell.angle_beta   90.00
_cell.angle_gamma   90.00
#
_symmetry.space_group_name_H-M   'P 1'
#
loop_
_entity.id
_entity.type
_entity.pdbx_description
1 polymer ?
#
loop_
_entity_poly.entity_id
_entity_poly.type
_entity_poly.pdbx_seq_one_letter_code
_entity_poly.pdbx_strand_id
1 'polypeptide(L)'
;MIASILLRWRVAGILVLGLAAAFLTACWSPPDTAGQREIQAQRELIIRQNEQLARQKAEIDELTKQLAAARGFTNEDLQNAFYPTKLVIAPLSGGYDIDGRPGDEGVVLYLQPVDAAGDVLKVAGEFHIQLYDLANPPAENLIGQYVIPVEQARDLWYGKLMTN
;
A
#
# COMPACT_ATOMS: atom_id res chain seq x y z
N MET A 1 -8.14 85.99 -29.57
CA MET A 1 -7.23 84.92 -29.08
C MET A 1 -7.47 84.55 -27.61
N ILE A 2 -8.69 84.75 -27.06
CA ILE A 2 -9.03 84.49 -25.63
C ILE A 2 -10.06 83.34 -25.49
N ALA A 3 -10.87 83.07 -26.53
CA ALA A 3 -11.91 82.04 -26.50
C ALA A 3 -11.38 80.58 -26.57
N SER A 4 -10.19 80.35 -27.14
CA SER A 4 -9.60 79.01 -27.32
C SER A 4 -8.90 78.46 -26.06
N ILE A 5 -8.58 79.31 -25.08
CA ILE A 5 -7.90 78.91 -23.83
C ILE A 5 -8.93 78.42 -22.79
N LEU A 6 -10.08 79.07 -22.69
CA LEU A 6 -11.16 78.66 -21.78
C LEU A 6 -11.80 77.32 -22.18
N LEU A 7 -11.84 77.00 -23.49
CA LEU A 7 -12.35 75.72 -23.98
C LEU A 7 -11.39 74.56 -23.66
N ARG A 8 -10.07 74.79 -23.75
CA ARG A 8 -9.04 73.78 -23.39
C ARG A 8 -9.08 73.39 -21.92
N TRP A 9 -9.37 74.33 -21.01
CA TRP A 9 -9.48 74.04 -19.58
C TRP A 9 -10.76 73.28 -19.21
N ARG A 10 -11.88 73.53 -19.91
CA ARG A 10 -13.13 72.77 -19.69
C ARG A 10 -13.03 71.33 -20.21
N VAL A 11 -12.37 71.11 -21.35
CA VAL A 11 -12.16 69.77 -21.91
C VAL A 11 -11.17 68.96 -21.06
N ALA A 12 -10.09 69.59 -20.55
CA ALA A 12 -9.15 68.94 -19.64
C ALA A 12 -9.80 68.54 -18.29
N GLY A 13 -10.68 69.37 -17.74
CA GLY A 13 -11.41 69.05 -16.50
C GLY A 13 -12.37 67.86 -16.65
N ILE A 14 -13.05 67.74 -17.80
CA ILE A 14 -13.99 66.63 -18.08
C ILE A 14 -13.22 65.32 -18.32
N LEU A 15 -12.06 65.37 -18.97
CA LEU A 15 -11.23 64.18 -19.23
C LEU A 15 -10.59 63.62 -17.95
N VAL A 16 -10.18 64.48 -17.01
CA VAL A 16 -9.66 64.05 -15.70
C VAL A 16 -10.76 63.49 -14.80
N LEU A 17 -11.97 64.07 -14.83
CA LEU A 17 -13.12 63.50 -14.09
C LEU A 17 -13.58 62.14 -14.65
N GLY A 18 -13.55 61.96 -15.98
CA GLY A 18 -13.89 60.70 -16.62
C GLY A 18 -12.93 59.56 -16.29
N LEU A 19 -11.63 59.85 -16.19
CA LEU A 19 -10.60 58.86 -15.83
C LEU A 19 -10.62 58.49 -14.34
N ALA A 20 -10.98 59.43 -13.46
CA ALA A 20 -11.17 59.16 -12.03
C ALA A 20 -12.41 58.28 -11.77
N ALA A 21 -13.48 58.45 -12.55
CA ALA A 21 -14.67 57.61 -12.44
C ALA A 21 -14.44 56.16 -12.92
N ALA A 22 -13.55 55.96 -13.90
CA ALA A 22 -13.20 54.61 -14.38
C ALA A 22 -12.28 53.83 -13.41
N PHE A 23 -11.46 54.52 -12.60
CA PHE A 23 -10.64 53.88 -11.57
C PHE A 23 -11.43 53.49 -10.31
N LEU A 24 -12.52 54.20 -10.00
CA LEU A 24 -13.35 53.90 -8.82
C LEU A 24 -14.29 52.70 -9.03
N THR A 25 -14.55 52.28 -10.26
CA THR A 25 -15.41 51.12 -10.56
C THR A 25 -14.64 49.80 -10.72
N ALA A 26 -13.30 49.84 -10.77
CA ALA A 26 -12.46 48.65 -10.96
C ALA A 26 -12.24 47.78 -9.71
N CYS A 27 -12.67 48.23 -8.52
CA CYS A 27 -12.58 47.44 -7.28
C CYS A 27 -13.88 46.73 -6.87
N TRP A 28 -14.94 46.84 -7.67
CA TRP A 28 -16.24 46.24 -7.33
C TRP A 28 -16.49 44.97 -8.15
N SER A 29 -15.70 43.92 -7.93
CA SER A 29 -16.08 42.57 -8.34
C SER A 29 -16.98 41.97 -7.25
N PRO A 30 -18.17 41.43 -7.58
CA PRO A 30 -19.01 40.75 -6.60
C PRO A 30 -18.22 39.58 -5.99
N PRO A 31 -18.33 39.33 -4.67
CA PRO A 31 -17.60 38.24 -4.03
C PRO A 31 -17.98 36.91 -4.70
N ASP A 32 -16.96 36.15 -5.11
CA ASP A 32 -17.13 34.80 -5.69
C ASP A 32 -17.61 33.83 -4.60
N THR A 33 -18.92 33.87 -4.36
CA THR A 33 -19.58 33.06 -3.34
C THR A 33 -19.65 31.58 -3.73
N ALA A 34 -19.52 31.24 -5.01
CA ALA A 34 -19.56 29.85 -5.48
C ALA A 34 -18.23 29.16 -5.19
N GLY A 35 -17.10 29.80 -5.56
CA GLY A 35 -15.76 29.29 -5.22
C GLY A 35 -15.53 29.21 -3.72
N GLN A 36 -16.00 30.20 -2.95
CA GLN A 36 -15.91 30.16 -1.49
C GLN A 36 -16.73 29.02 -0.87
N ARG A 37 -17.91 28.70 -1.41
CA ARG A 37 -18.73 27.57 -0.95
C ARG A 37 -18.07 26.23 -1.21
N GLU A 38 -17.46 26.06 -2.38
CA GLU A 38 -16.71 24.84 -2.72
C GLU A 38 -15.51 24.65 -1.80
N ILE A 39 -14.74 25.72 -1.54
CA ILE A 39 -13.59 25.67 -0.62
C ILE A 39 -14.03 25.31 0.80
N GLN A 40 -15.17 25.83 1.27
CA GLN A 40 -15.74 25.49 2.57
C GLN A 40 -16.15 24.00 2.62
N ALA A 41 -16.85 23.51 1.58
CA ALA A 41 -17.27 22.12 1.49
C ALA A 41 -16.07 21.14 1.45
N GLN A 42 -15.02 21.47 0.70
CA GLN A 42 -13.79 20.67 0.66
C GLN A 42 -13.06 20.65 2.00
N ARG A 43 -13.01 21.79 2.71
CA ARG A 43 -12.43 21.85 4.05
C ARG A 43 -13.20 20.97 5.03
N GLU A 44 -14.52 21.00 4.99
CA GLU A 44 -15.36 20.12 5.81
C GLU A 44 -15.12 18.65 5.49
N LEU A 45 -14.97 18.29 4.20
CA LEU A 45 -14.65 16.93 3.79
C LEU A 45 -13.28 16.48 4.32
N ILE A 46 -12.25 17.32 4.21
CA ILE A 46 -10.91 17.02 4.75
C ILE A 46 -10.97 16.80 6.27
N ILE A 47 -11.72 17.64 6.99
CA ILE A 47 -11.89 17.48 8.45
C ILE A 47 -12.54 16.13 8.75
N ARG A 48 -13.65 15.79 8.07
CA ARG A 48 -14.34 14.51 8.27
C ARG A 48 -13.46 13.31 7.92
N GLN A 49 -12.73 13.37 6.82
CA GLN A 49 -11.81 12.31 6.40
C GLN A 49 -10.68 12.13 7.41
N ASN A 50 -10.10 13.21 7.92
CA ASN A 50 -9.07 13.15 8.95
C ASN A 50 -9.61 12.58 10.26
N GLU A 51 -10.84 12.92 10.65
CA GLU A 51 -11.51 12.31 11.80
C GLU A 51 -11.77 10.81 11.60
N GLN A 52 -12.16 10.40 10.38
CA GLN A 52 -12.34 8.98 10.05
C GLN A 52 -11.01 8.23 10.11
N LEU A 53 -9.95 8.78 9.52
CA LEU A 53 -8.61 8.22 9.59
C LEU A 53 -8.11 8.11 11.03
N ALA A 54 -8.34 9.13 11.85
CA ALA A 54 -7.98 9.11 13.27
C ALA A 54 -8.75 8.01 14.02
N ARG A 55 -10.06 7.83 13.75
CA ARG A 55 -10.87 6.76 14.32
C ARG A 55 -10.40 5.37 13.89
N GLN A 56 -10.18 5.16 12.60
CA GLN A 56 -9.67 3.90 12.06
C GLN A 56 -8.30 3.57 12.63
N LYS A 57 -7.42 4.55 12.78
CA LYS A 57 -6.10 4.35 13.39
C LYS A 57 -6.22 3.96 14.86
N ALA A 58 -7.09 4.62 15.62
CA ALA A 58 -7.35 4.25 17.01
C ALA A 58 -7.95 2.84 17.14
N GLU A 59 -8.82 2.45 16.22
CA GLU A 59 -9.40 1.10 16.14
C GLU A 59 -8.34 0.05 15.81
N ILE A 60 -7.47 0.31 14.83
CA ILE A 60 -6.32 -0.56 14.51
C ILE A 60 -5.41 -0.69 15.73
N ASP A 61 -5.09 0.41 16.41
CA ASP A 61 -4.24 0.39 17.60
C ASP A 61 -4.88 -0.42 18.73
N GLU A 62 -6.18 -0.28 18.94
CA GLU A 62 -6.93 -1.03 19.95
C GLU A 62 -7.02 -2.52 19.61
N LEU A 63 -7.39 -2.88 18.37
CA LEU A 63 -7.39 -4.26 17.90
C LEU A 63 -6.00 -4.88 18.02
N THR A 64 -4.95 -4.10 17.74
CA THR A 64 -3.56 -4.55 17.89
C THR A 64 -3.21 -4.80 19.36
N LYS A 65 -3.64 -3.95 20.29
CA LYS A 65 -3.49 -4.17 21.74
C LYS A 65 -4.25 -5.40 22.23
N GLN A 66 -5.47 -5.61 21.75
CA GLN A 66 -6.27 -6.79 22.09
C GLN A 66 -5.65 -8.08 21.55
N LEU A 67 -5.16 -8.06 20.31
CA LEU A 67 -4.37 -9.15 19.72
C LEU A 67 -3.10 -9.41 20.51
N ALA A 68 -2.40 -8.35 20.92
CA ALA A 68 -1.20 -8.43 21.74
C ALA A 68 -1.48 -9.07 23.11
N ALA A 69 -2.53 -8.63 23.80
CA ALA A 69 -2.95 -9.18 25.08
C ALA A 69 -3.45 -10.63 24.95
N ALA A 70 -4.20 -10.96 23.90
CA ALA A 70 -4.69 -12.32 23.65
C ALA A 70 -3.58 -13.29 23.24
N ARG A 71 -2.55 -12.81 22.53
CA ARG A 71 -1.36 -13.60 22.14
C ARG A 71 -0.25 -13.58 23.19
N GLY A 72 -0.32 -12.70 24.19
CA GLY A 72 0.75 -12.47 25.17
C GLY A 72 1.98 -11.77 24.61
N PHE A 73 1.92 -11.17 23.42
CA PHE A 73 3.03 -10.51 22.73
C PHE A 73 2.69 -9.05 22.44
N THR A 74 3.48 -8.10 22.95
CA THR A 74 3.35 -6.68 22.60
C THR A 74 3.81 -6.40 21.16
N ASN A 75 3.48 -5.22 20.61
CA ASN A 75 4.01 -4.80 19.30
C ASN A 75 5.54 -4.74 19.27
N GLU A 76 6.15 -4.40 20.40
CA GLU A 76 7.61 -4.38 20.56
C GLU A 76 8.18 -5.80 20.55
N ASP A 77 7.45 -6.78 21.14
CA ASP A 77 7.82 -8.20 21.05
C ASP A 77 7.71 -8.72 19.61
N LEU A 78 6.73 -8.27 18.83
CA LEU A 78 6.58 -8.66 17.42
C LEU A 78 7.70 -8.08 16.54
N GLN A 79 8.15 -6.85 16.81
CA GLN A 79 9.28 -6.25 16.09
C GLN A 79 10.61 -6.95 16.39
N ASN A 80 10.72 -7.56 17.57
CA ASN A 80 11.88 -8.33 17.98
C ASN A 80 11.73 -9.85 17.72
N ALA A 81 10.58 -10.30 17.22
CA ALA A 81 10.33 -11.71 16.95
C ALA A 81 10.98 -12.12 15.63
N PHE A 82 11.63 -13.28 15.64
CA PHE A 82 12.10 -13.92 14.42
C PHE A 82 10.94 -14.65 13.75
N TYR A 83 10.57 -14.21 12.55
CA TYR A 83 9.51 -14.83 11.74
C TYR A 83 9.93 -14.91 10.27
N PRO A 84 9.44 -15.90 9.51
CA PRO A 84 9.78 -16.05 8.11
C PRO A 84 9.11 -14.94 7.30
N THR A 85 9.89 -14.26 6.45
CA THR A 85 9.39 -13.25 5.52
C THR A 85 9.27 -13.77 4.09
N LYS A 86 9.97 -14.88 3.79
CA LYS A 86 9.99 -15.50 2.48
C LYS A 86 10.07 -17.02 2.62
N LEU A 87 9.50 -17.72 1.63
CA LEU A 87 9.68 -19.15 1.44
C LEU A 87 10.54 -19.39 0.20
N VAL A 88 11.60 -20.18 0.33
CA VAL A 88 12.53 -20.53 -0.74
C VAL A 88 12.43 -22.03 -1.05
N ILE A 89 12.40 -22.37 -2.34
CA ILE A 89 12.59 -23.75 -2.80
C ILE A 89 14.10 -23.98 -2.94
N ALA A 90 14.65 -24.90 -2.16
CA ALA A 90 16.09 -25.13 -2.12
C ALA A 90 16.57 -25.87 -3.38
N PRO A 91 17.85 -25.73 -3.78
CA PRO A 91 18.39 -26.28 -5.02
C PRO A 91 18.33 -27.81 -5.16
N LEU A 92 18.22 -28.53 -4.04
CA LEU A 92 18.07 -30.00 -4.03
C LEU A 92 16.64 -30.45 -4.40
N SER A 93 15.72 -29.52 -4.60
CA SER A 93 14.37 -29.81 -5.09
C SER A 93 14.40 -30.06 -6.59
N GLY A 94 13.56 -30.96 -7.09
CA GLY A 94 13.52 -31.32 -8.50
C GLY A 94 12.74 -32.58 -8.74
N GLY A 95 12.89 -33.15 -9.93
CA GLY A 95 12.34 -34.45 -10.26
C GLY A 95 12.89 -35.56 -9.38
N TYR A 96 12.08 -36.58 -9.15
CA TYR A 96 12.41 -37.76 -8.35
C TYR A 96 12.16 -39.01 -9.19
N ASP A 97 13.26 -39.63 -9.59
CA ASP A 97 13.29 -40.90 -10.33
C ASP A 97 13.16 -42.08 -9.35
N ILE A 98 12.14 -42.91 -9.58
CA ILE A 98 11.81 -44.08 -8.76
C ILE A 98 12.16 -45.38 -9.50
N ASP A 99 12.11 -45.39 -10.83
CA ASP A 99 12.16 -46.61 -11.65
C ASP A 99 13.40 -46.74 -12.55
N GLY A 100 14.26 -45.72 -12.58
CA GLY A 100 15.51 -45.66 -13.34
C GLY A 100 15.32 -45.46 -14.84
N ARG A 101 14.11 -45.13 -15.31
CA ARG A 101 13.81 -44.92 -16.73
C ARG A 101 13.89 -43.45 -17.10
N PRO A 102 13.97 -43.13 -18.40
CA PRO A 102 13.94 -41.74 -18.84
C PRO A 102 12.62 -41.05 -18.47
N GLY A 103 12.73 -40.02 -17.63
CA GLY A 103 11.60 -39.31 -17.04
C GLY A 103 11.78 -39.22 -15.52
N ASP A 104 11.05 -38.33 -14.87
CA ASP A 104 10.93 -38.31 -13.41
C ASP A 104 9.49 -38.67 -13.04
N GLU A 105 9.28 -39.62 -12.13
CA GLU A 105 7.93 -40.05 -11.71
C GLU A 105 7.32 -39.12 -10.65
N GLY A 106 8.16 -38.33 -9.98
CA GLY A 106 7.74 -37.45 -8.89
C GLY A 106 8.54 -36.16 -8.80
N VAL A 107 8.22 -35.38 -7.78
CA VAL A 107 8.96 -34.16 -7.43
C VAL A 107 9.32 -34.23 -5.95
N VAL A 108 10.60 -34.04 -5.64
CA VAL A 108 11.08 -33.83 -4.27
C VAL A 108 11.19 -32.34 -4.01
N LEU A 109 10.67 -31.89 -2.86
CA LEU A 109 10.64 -30.48 -2.49
C LEU A 109 11.32 -30.26 -1.14
N TYR A 110 12.34 -29.40 -1.14
CA TYR A 110 12.98 -28.88 0.06
C TYR A 110 12.64 -27.41 0.21
N LEU A 111 11.98 -27.07 1.32
CA LEU A 111 11.51 -25.72 1.60
C LEU A 111 12.34 -25.08 2.72
N GLN A 112 12.73 -23.83 2.51
CA GLN A 112 13.47 -23.01 3.46
C GLN A 112 12.65 -21.76 3.78
N PRO A 113 11.98 -21.71 4.95
CA PRO A 113 11.44 -20.48 5.49
C PRO A 113 12.60 -19.59 5.93
N VAL A 114 12.71 -18.40 5.35
CA VAL A 114 13.81 -17.46 5.63
C VAL A 114 13.29 -16.17 6.22
N ASP A 115 14.00 -15.62 7.20
CA ASP A 115 13.66 -14.35 7.82
C ASP A 115 14.17 -13.14 7.01
N ALA A 116 14.02 -11.94 7.57
CA ALA A 116 14.48 -10.71 6.94
C ALA A 116 16.01 -10.58 6.83
N ALA A 117 16.76 -11.29 7.68
CA ALA A 117 18.21 -11.34 7.68
C ALA A 117 18.78 -12.41 6.73
N GLY A 118 17.93 -13.35 6.28
CA GLY A 118 18.29 -14.46 5.40
C GLY A 118 18.56 -15.76 6.16
N ASP A 119 18.28 -15.81 7.47
CA ASP A 119 18.45 -17.00 8.28
C ASP A 119 17.30 -17.99 8.06
N VAL A 120 17.62 -19.28 7.95
CA VAL A 120 16.63 -20.35 7.80
C VAL A 120 16.01 -20.66 9.16
N LEU A 121 14.70 -20.48 9.28
CA LEU A 121 13.97 -20.67 10.52
C LEU A 121 13.18 -21.98 10.52
N LYS A 122 13.27 -22.73 11.63
CA LYS A 122 12.33 -23.81 11.93
C LYS A 122 11.06 -23.19 12.52
N VAL A 123 10.00 -23.16 11.72
CA VAL A 123 8.75 -22.47 12.09
C VAL A 123 7.59 -23.46 12.22
N ALA A 124 6.68 -23.16 13.15
CA ALA A 124 5.40 -23.84 13.22
C ALA A 124 4.47 -23.17 12.20
N GLY A 125 4.10 -23.91 11.15
CA GLY A 125 3.17 -23.43 10.13
C GLY A 125 2.64 -24.57 9.28
N GLU A 126 1.51 -24.32 8.62
CA GLU A 126 0.95 -25.19 7.60
C GLU A 126 1.56 -24.83 6.24
N PHE A 127 1.98 -25.84 5.47
CA PHE A 127 2.49 -25.65 4.12
C PHE A 127 1.45 -26.10 3.10
N HIS A 128 1.10 -25.21 2.18
CA HIS A 128 0.28 -25.53 1.02
C HIS A 128 1.18 -25.62 -0.21
N ILE A 129 1.19 -26.77 -0.85
CA ILE A 129 2.01 -27.06 -2.02
C ILE A 129 1.07 -27.34 -3.18
N GLN A 130 1.32 -26.69 -4.31
CA GLN A 130 0.60 -26.91 -5.55
C GLN A 130 1.62 -27.18 -6.65
N LEU A 131 1.42 -28.27 -7.37
CA LEU A 131 2.25 -28.67 -8.48
C LEU A 131 1.53 -28.34 -9.77
N TYR A 132 2.18 -27.54 -10.61
CA TYR A 132 1.65 -27.11 -11.90
C TYR A 132 2.47 -27.68 -13.05
N ASP A 133 1.81 -28.30 -14.01
CA ASP A 133 2.37 -28.62 -15.32
C ASP A 133 2.14 -27.46 -16.29
N LEU A 134 3.19 -26.69 -16.52
CA LEU A 134 3.15 -25.48 -17.34
C LEU A 134 3.00 -25.78 -18.85
N ALA A 135 3.07 -27.04 -19.28
CA ALA A 135 2.78 -27.43 -20.66
C ALA A 135 1.26 -27.48 -20.94
N ASN A 136 0.44 -27.63 -19.89
CA ASN A 136 -1.02 -27.72 -20.02
C ASN A 136 -1.69 -26.33 -19.99
N PRO A 137 -2.92 -26.22 -20.53
CA PRO A 137 -3.71 -24.98 -20.43
C PRO A 137 -3.97 -24.57 -18.97
N PRO A 138 -4.14 -23.27 -18.66
CA PRO A 138 -4.33 -22.79 -17.29
C PRO A 138 -5.48 -23.40 -16.49
N ALA A 139 -6.49 -23.96 -17.17
CA ALA A 139 -7.61 -24.62 -16.50
C ALA A 139 -7.29 -26.05 -16.03
N GLU A 140 -6.21 -26.65 -16.54
CA GLU A 140 -5.83 -28.05 -16.36
C GLU A 140 -4.37 -28.21 -15.92
N ASN A 141 -3.67 -27.10 -15.69
CA ASN A 141 -2.25 -27.13 -15.33
C ASN A 141 -1.99 -27.51 -13.87
N LEU A 142 -2.97 -27.44 -12.97
CA LEU A 142 -2.81 -27.92 -11.60
C LEU A 142 -2.90 -29.45 -11.57
N ILE A 143 -1.75 -30.11 -11.42
CA ILE A 143 -1.65 -31.58 -11.44
C ILE A 143 -1.52 -32.21 -10.05
N GLY A 144 -1.32 -31.40 -9.00
CA GLY A 144 -1.25 -31.91 -7.63
C GLY A 144 -1.39 -30.83 -6.58
N GLN A 145 -1.96 -31.20 -5.43
CA GLN A 145 -2.04 -30.34 -4.25
C GLN A 145 -1.74 -31.16 -2.99
N TYR A 146 -0.96 -30.59 -2.09
CA TYR A 146 -0.61 -31.19 -0.81
C TYR A 146 -0.67 -30.16 0.30
N VAL A 147 -1.20 -30.57 1.46
CA VAL A 147 -1.24 -29.74 2.66
C VAL A 147 -0.48 -30.47 3.75
N ILE A 148 0.55 -29.82 4.28
CA ILE A 148 1.33 -30.31 5.42
C ILE A 148 0.86 -29.52 6.63
N PRO A 149 0.04 -30.12 7.51
CA PRO A 149 -0.42 -29.44 8.71
C PRO A 149 0.75 -29.25 9.69
N VAL A 150 0.59 -28.28 10.60
CA VAL A 150 1.66 -27.85 11.52
C VAL A 150 2.23 -29.00 12.37
N GLU A 151 1.41 -29.98 12.74
CA GLU A 151 1.81 -31.12 13.54
C GLU A 151 2.78 -32.03 12.78
N GLN A 152 2.60 -32.17 11.46
CA GLN A 152 3.46 -32.98 10.59
C GLN A 152 4.71 -32.22 10.16
N ALA A 153 4.61 -30.90 9.98
CA ALA A 153 5.73 -30.06 9.56
C ALA A 153 6.95 -30.19 10.50
N ARG A 154 6.72 -30.41 11.80
CA ARG A 154 7.79 -30.59 12.79
C ARG A 154 8.66 -31.81 12.50
N ASP A 155 8.04 -32.90 12.06
CA ASP A 155 8.69 -34.20 11.86
C ASP A 155 9.39 -34.27 10.49
N LEU A 156 9.00 -33.40 9.55
CA LEU A 156 9.62 -33.23 8.23
C LEU A 156 10.81 -32.26 8.23
N TRP A 157 11.24 -31.76 9.39
CA TRP A 157 12.40 -30.88 9.46
C TRP A 157 13.71 -31.65 9.28
N TYR A 158 14.42 -31.38 8.19
CA TYR A 158 15.70 -32.03 7.86
C TYR A 158 16.96 -31.21 8.19
N GLY A 159 16.82 -29.99 8.75
CA GLY A 159 17.98 -29.15 9.06
C GLY A 159 18.90 -29.78 10.11
N LYS A 160 20.15 -30.06 9.72
CA LYS A 160 21.24 -30.55 10.57
C LYS A 160 22.36 -29.50 10.61
N LEU A 161 23.27 -29.62 11.58
CA LEU A 161 24.51 -28.80 11.58
C LEU A 161 25.21 -28.93 10.21
N MET A 162 25.48 -27.78 9.58
CA MET A 162 26.11 -27.64 8.26
C MET A 162 25.29 -28.00 7.01
N THR A 163 23.96 -28.11 7.10
CA THR A 163 23.11 -28.13 5.89
C THR A 163 22.61 -26.72 5.60
N ASN A 164 23.44 -25.92 4.91
CA ASN A 164 23.03 -24.68 4.24
C ASN A 164 23.02 -24.91 2.73
#